data_AF-A0A544UGD4-F1
#
_entry.id   AF-A0A544UGD4-F1
#
_cell.length_a   1.000
_cell.length_b   1.000
_cell.length_c   1.000
_cell.angle_alpha   90.00
_cell.angle_beta   90.00
_cell.angle_gamma   90.00
#
_symmetry.space_group_name_H-M   'P 1'
#
loop_
_entity.id
_entity.type
_entity.pdbx_description
1 polymer ?
#
loop_
_entity_poly.entity_id
_entity_poly.type
_entity_poly.pdbx_seq_one_letter_code
_entity_poly.pdbx_strand_id
1 'polypeptide(L)' 'MAILENQYNEDTLTIIENFIPKIKQCLHNTDFQEREDLEQEIKLKIIEKLATVEFQDAPSFWDFFS' A
#
# COMPACT_ATOMS: atom_id res chain seq x y z
N MET A 1 -3.54 -12.27 20.42
CA MET A 1 -2.38 -11.52 19.91
C MET A 1 -1.86 -12.11 18.60
N ALA A 2 -1.36 -13.34 18.56
CA ALA A 2 -0.80 -13.95 17.33
C ALA A 2 -1.79 -14.10 16.13
N ILE A 3 -3.10 -14.20 16.38
CA ILE A 3 -4.11 -14.31 15.30
C ILE A 3 -4.36 -12.95 14.61
N LEU A 4 -4.33 -11.85 15.38
CA LEU A 4 -4.55 -10.49 14.89
C LEU A 4 -3.35 -9.96 14.08
N GLU A 5 -2.12 -10.26 14.51
CA GLU A 5 -0.92 -9.94 13.72
C GLU A 5 -0.86 -10.68 12.39
N ASN A 6 -1.31 -11.95 12.35
CA ASN A 6 -1.29 -12.73 11.12
C ASN A 6 -2.31 -12.23 10.08
N GLN A 7 -3.52 -11.84 10.49
CA GLN A 7 -4.52 -11.27 9.56
C GLN A 7 -4.08 -9.93 8.97
N TYR A 8 -3.53 -9.03 9.80
CA TYR A 8 -3.03 -7.74 9.34
C TYR A 8 -1.89 -7.88 8.31
N ASN A 9 -1.09 -8.94 8.45
CA ASN A 9 -0.01 -9.26 7.54
C ASN A 9 -0.53 -9.77 6.18
N GLU A 10 -1.54 -10.65 6.17
CA GLU A 10 -2.16 -11.14 4.92
C GLU A 10 -2.86 -10.02 4.12
N ASP A 11 -3.60 -9.13 4.79
CA ASP A 11 -4.25 -8.00 4.13
C ASP A 11 -3.24 -7.03 3.53
N THR A 12 -2.17 -6.73 4.28
CA THR A 12 -1.07 -5.87 3.81
C THR A 12 -0.37 -6.47 2.58
N LEU A 13 -0.08 -7.79 2.62
CA LEU A 13 0.52 -8.50 1.49
C LEU A 13 -0.39 -8.46 0.26
N THR A 14 -1.69 -8.70 0.45
CA THR A 14 -2.69 -8.63 -0.63
C THR A 14 -2.72 -7.25 -1.28
N ILE A 15 -2.67 -6.18 -0.48
CA ILE A 15 -2.61 -4.82 -0.99
C ILE A 15 -1.33 -4.60 -1.82
N ILE A 16 -0.17 -5.02 -1.31
CA ILE A 16 1.10 -4.90 -2.04
C ILE A 16 1.04 -5.65 -3.37
N GLU A 17 0.54 -6.88 -3.38
CA GLU A 17 0.37 -7.70 -4.58
C GLU A 17 -0.52 -7.02 -5.61
N ASN A 18 -1.62 -6.42 -5.18
CA ASN A 18 -2.51 -5.63 -6.05
C ASN A 18 -1.82 -4.40 -6.65
N PHE A 19 -0.84 -3.82 -5.97
CA PHE A 19 -0.05 -2.69 -6.47
C PHE A 19 1.12 -3.10 -7.37
N ILE A 20 1.58 -4.36 -7.37
CA ILE A 20 2.72 -4.83 -8.17
C ILE A 20 2.62 -4.43 -9.66
N PRO A 21 1.47 -4.60 -10.37
CA PRO A 21 1.38 -4.21 -11.77
C PRO A 21 1.67 -2.72 -11.99
N LYS A 22 1.22 -1.87 -11.07
CA LYS A 22 1.44 -0.42 -11.14
C LYS A 22 2.89 -0.07 -10.81
N ILE A 23 3.47 -0.68 -9.79
CA ILE A 23 4.86 -0.48 -9.40
C ILE A 23 5.78 -0.82 -10.58
N LYS A 24 5.61 -2.00 -11.17
CA LYS A 24 6.41 -2.43 -12.34
C LYS A 24 6.25 -1.52 -13.55
N GLN A 25 5.03 -1.02 -13.80
CA GLN A 25 4.79 -0.05 -14.86
C GLN A 25 5.59 1.24 -14.63
N CYS A 26 5.59 1.78 -13.40
CA CYS A 26 6.31 3.00 -13.07
C CYS A 26 7.84 2.82 -13.15
N LEU A 27 8.36 1.70 -12.64
CA LEU A 27 9.79 1.38 -12.64
C LEU A 27 10.37 1.15 -14.03
N HIS A 28 9.54 0.91 -15.05
CA HIS A 28 10.01 0.77 -16.42
C HIS A 28 10.73 2.03 -16.93
N ASN A 29 10.42 3.20 -16.36
CA ASN A 29 11.06 4.48 -16.70
C ASN A 29 12.32 4.78 -15.85
N THR A 30 12.68 3.90 -14.92
CA THR A 30 13.86 4.03 -14.06
C THR A 30 15.03 3.23 -14.64
N ASP A 31 16.26 3.62 -14.32
CA ASP A 31 17.46 2.86 -14.69
C ASP A 31 17.45 1.45 -14.11
N PHE A 32 17.82 0.46 -14.93
CA PHE A 32 17.71 -0.96 -14.57
C PHE A 32 18.38 -1.31 -13.24
N GLN A 33 19.53 -0.67 -12.95
CA GLN A 33 20.30 -0.90 -11.73
C GLN A 33 19.58 -0.41 -10.46
N GLU A 34 18.67 0.56 -10.58
CA GLU A 34 17.95 1.14 -9.44
C GLU A 34 16.55 0.55 -9.27
N ARG A 35 16.04 -0.22 -10.26
CA ARG A 35 14.66 -0.72 -10.25
C ARG A 35 14.35 -1.62 -9.07
N GLU A 36 15.27 -2.52 -8.72
CA GLU A 36 15.05 -3.48 -7.62
C GLU A 36 14.99 -2.75 -6.27
N ASP A 37 15.96 -1.87 -6.01
CA ASP A 37 16.00 -1.08 -4.78
C ASP A 37 14.76 -0.18 -4.66
N LEU A 38 14.38 0.50 -5.75
CA LEU A 38 13.21 1.37 -5.76
C LEU A 38 11.90 0.57 -5.62
N GLU A 39 11.82 -0.64 -6.17
CA GLU A 39 10.69 -1.55 -5.94
C GLU A 39 10.51 -1.86 -4.45
N GLN A 40 11.61 -2.20 -3.76
CA GLN A 40 11.58 -2.52 -2.34
C GLN A 40 11.26 -1.28 -1.50
N GLU A 41 11.82 -0.12 -1.83
CA GLU A 41 11.50 1.13 -1.11
C GLU A 41 10.01 1.47 -1.23
N ILE A 42 9.41 1.32 -2.41
CA ILE A 42 7.98 1.57 -2.61
C ILE A 42 7.13 0.61 -1.76
N LYS A 43 7.47 -0.68 -1.74
CA LYS A 43 6.76 -1.67 -0.90
C LYS A 43 6.86 -1.31 0.59
N LEU A 44 8.04 -0.92 1.05
CA LEU A 44 8.26 -0.52 2.44
C LEU A 44 7.40 0.71 2.80
N LYS A 45 7.37 1.74 1.94
CA LYS A 45 6.53 2.92 2.17
C LYS A 45 5.03 2.58 2.21
N ILE A 46 4.57 1.62 1.41
CA ILE A 46 3.18 1.15 1.45
C ILE A 46 2.88 0.54 2.83
N ILE A 47 3.74 -0.35 3.33
CA ILE A 47 3.58 -0.97 4.66
C ILE A 47 3.55 0.11 5.75
N GLU A 48 4.51 1.03 5.73
CA GLU A 48 4.59 2.14 6.69
C GLU A 48 3.32 3.00 6.68
N LYS A 49 2.76 3.28 5.49
CA LYS A 49 1.52 4.05 5.39
C LYS A 49 0.31 3.28 5.82
N LEU A 50 0.17 2.00 5.47
CA LEU A 50 -0.93 1.19 5.99
C LEU A 50 -0.89 1.10 7.53
N ALA A 51 0.30 1.04 8.13
CA ALA A 51 0.46 1.01 9.59
C ALA A 51 0.20 2.35 10.30
N THR A 52 0.24 3.48 9.59
CA THR A 52 0.14 4.82 10.20
C THR A 52 -1.06 5.64 9.71
N VAL A 53 -1.70 5.23 8.63
CA VAL A 53 -2.89 5.91 8.10
C VAL A 53 -4.09 5.51 8.94
N GLU A 54 -4.66 6.51 9.61
CA GLU A 54 -6.04 6.43 10.08
C GLU A 54 -6.95 6.73 8.88
N PHE A 55 -7.54 5.67 8.32
CA PHE A 55 -8.54 5.84 7.27
C PHE A 55 -9.77 6.49 7.89
N GLN A 56 -10.01 7.74 7.49
CA GLN A 56 -11.24 8.44 7.83
C GLN A 56 -12.33 7.90 6.91
N ASP A 57 -13.52 7.68 7.44
CA ASP A 57 -14.67 7.35 6.61
C ASP A 57 -14.84 8.44 5.55
N ALA A 58 -14.94 8.02 4.29
CA ALA A 58 -15.24 8.95 3.23
C ALA A 58 -16.60 9.60 3.54
N PRO A 59 -16.73 10.94 3.40
CA PRO A 59 -17.98 11.60 3.68
C PRO A 59 -19.08 10.97 2.84
N SER A 60 -20.15 10.56 3.50
CA SER A 60 -21.32 10.00 2.86
C SER A 60 -22.02 11.08 2.04
N PHE A 61 -22.77 10.69 1.01
CA PHE A 61 -23.58 11.63 0.23
C PHE A 61 -24.50 12.50 1.11
N TRP A 62 -24.93 11.97 2.27
CA TRP A 62 -25.80 12.69 3.20
C TRP A 62 -25.06 13.67 4.10
N ASP A 63 -23.76 13.49 4.29
CA ASP A 63 -22.91 14.36 5.12
C ASP A 63 -22.70 15.73 4.46
N PHE A 64 -23.04 15.85 3.17
CA PHE A 64 -23.04 17.11 2.43
C PHE A 64 -24.28 17.99 2.70
N PHE A 65 -25.35 17.43 3.28
CA PHE A 65 -26.61 18.13 3.52
C PHE A 65 -26.87 18.47 4.99
N SER A 66 -25.94 18.11 5.89
CA SER A 66 -25.99 18.41 7.32
C SER A 66 -25.38 19.76 7.68
#